data_AF-C7BJP1-F1
#
_entry.id   AF-C7BJP1-F1
#
_cell.length_a   1.000
_cell.length_b   1.000
_cell.length_c   1.000
_cell.angle_alpha   90.00
_cell.angle_beta   90.00
_cell.angle_gamma   90.00
#
_symmetry.space_group_name_H-M   'P 1'
#
loop_
_entity.id
_entity.type
_entity.pdbx_description
1 polymer ?
#
loop_
_entity_poly.entity_id
_entity_poly.type
_entity_poly.pdbx_seq_one_letter_code
_entity_poly.pdbx_strand_id
1 'polypeptide(L)'
;MKIYNSININTINSEISCLSAKASELEKKQFLLLGKINGIKNTPENLEARKNISSQLSVIKNNSTKLQDDVNVKSNQINRLQNWVKNDNKDISELTKAMENLSNVKNLGGETELRLKNGKLKPVNTGCIKNIIHKNRYAEEKAQAKDKYNSGDNNLSINFMKHKIESTKKDITEFESKISKLKDDIKPIQKEIDELTNQKQVLDKKDSSLKEKIALEYKSEKMELEKFEKELNNIQSKKIKLEAKLVEYHKKASERLLEFGRIYQSNAGCSVLNKAAREIYRKNNLSDLPGISSKAIYNEYYKAHNDNYRPKEWQNVKLLIEQSCRGNTKDIVQAAADDLYQPQGKIIKTYRGQGITEAGYNKLVKSFKNIKRNNPEQIPVFKAAQFFSTSKTKSVAEGFSVAGRGERAILFVVQGNSGRSLSVDYGLQFNNGGENEVLYSPKACFGVSKIEGNTIYLHETKYYEDAPVMPYE
;
A
#
# COMPACT_ATOMS: atom_id res chain seq x y z
N MET A 1 24.01 -37.76 4.09
CA MET A 1 22.95 -38.31 3.21
C MET A 1 21.87 -37.25 3.08
N LYS A 2 21.86 -36.45 2.00
CA LYS A 2 20.75 -35.52 1.72
C LYS A 2 19.85 -36.21 0.70
N ILE A 3 18.66 -36.63 1.14
CA ILE A 3 17.63 -37.16 0.24
C ILE A 3 17.11 -35.96 -0.55
N TYR A 4 17.43 -35.92 -1.85
CA TYR A 4 16.97 -34.88 -2.75
C TYR A 4 15.53 -35.19 -3.16
N ASN A 5 14.57 -34.71 -2.38
CA ASN A 5 13.18 -34.66 -2.84
C ASN A 5 13.13 -33.73 -4.06
N SER A 6 12.93 -34.31 -5.25
CA SER A 6 12.80 -33.56 -6.50
C SER A 6 11.51 -32.74 -6.43
N ILE A 7 11.63 -31.47 -6.08
CA ILE A 7 10.54 -30.51 -6.23
C ILE A 7 10.23 -30.43 -7.72
N ASN A 8 9.01 -30.80 -8.13
CA ASN A 8 8.59 -30.66 -9.53
C ASN A 8 8.31 -29.18 -9.81
N ILE A 9 9.34 -28.46 -10.24
CA ILE A 9 9.29 -27.03 -10.58
C ILE A 9 8.18 -26.75 -11.59
N ASN A 10 7.98 -27.64 -12.56
CA ASN A 10 6.95 -27.47 -13.59
C ASN A 10 5.55 -27.46 -12.97
N THR A 11 5.33 -28.29 -11.95
CA THR A 11 4.09 -28.26 -11.15
C THR A 11 3.95 -26.92 -10.41
N ILE A 12 5.00 -26.44 -9.74
CA ILE A 12 4.98 -25.15 -9.03
C ILE A 12 4.67 -23.99 -9.98
N ASN A 13 5.36 -23.91 -11.13
CA ASN A 13 5.14 -22.87 -12.13
C ASN A 13 3.73 -22.93 -12.71
N SER A 14 3.22 -24.12 -13.00
CA SER A 14 1.84 -24.31 -13.45
C SER A 14 0.82 -23.85 -12.41
N GLU A 15 1.07 -24.13 -11.13
CA GLU A 15 0.20 -23.71 -10.04
C GLU A 15 0.22 -22.19 -9.86
N ILE A 16 1.39 -21.56 -9.88
CA ILE A 16 1.53 -20.09 -9.86
C ILE A 16 0.78 -19.45 -11.03
N SER A 17 0.89 -20.01 -12.23
CA SER A 17 0.17 -19.53 -13.42
C SER A 17 -1.35 -19.64 -13.25
N CYS A 18 -1.84 -20.78 -12.74
CA CYS A 18 -3.26 -20.99 -12.46
C CYS A 18 -3.81 -20.01 -11.42
N LEU A 19 -3.07 -19.84 -10.31
CA LEU A 19 -3.41 -18.86 -9.26
C LEU A 19 -3.45 -17.43 -9.81
N SER A 20 -2.51 -17.08 -10.69
CA SER A 20 -2.47 -15.74 -11.32
C SER A 20 -3.68 -15.51 -12.23
N ALA A 21 -4.05 -16.50 -13.06
CA ALA A 21 -5.24 -16.41 -13.90
C ALA A 21 -6.52 -16.25 -13.06
N LYS A 22 -6.64 -17.02 -11.97
CA LYS A 22 -7.77 -16.92 -11.04
C LYS A 22 -7.83 -15.56 -10.33
N ALA A 23 -6.69 -15.02 -9.90
CA ALA A 23 -6.62 -13.68 -9.31
C ALA A 23 -7.14 -12.62 -10.29
N SER A 24 -6.66 -12.64 -11.53
CA SER A 24 -7.10 -11.68 -12.56
C SER A 24 -8.60 -11.78 -12.88
N GLU A 25 -9.20 -12.96 -12.80
CA GLU A 25 -10.66 -13.10 -12.95
C GLU A 25 -11.41 -12.47 -11.78
N LEU A 26 -10.94 -12.67 -10.55
CA LEU A 26 -11.54 -12.07 -9.36
C LEU A 26 -11.40 -10.55 -9.33
N GLU A 27 -10.27 -10.00 -9.76
CA GLU A 27 -10.05 -8.55 -9.88
C GLU A 27 -11.04 -7.91 -10.85
N LYS A 28 -11.33 -8.57 -11.98
CA LYS A 28 -12.37 -8.12 -12.92
C LYS A 28 -13.76 -8.10 -12.28
N LYS A 29 -14.10 -9.15 -11.52
CA LYS A 29 -15.40 -9.23 -10.80
C LYS A 29 -15.49 -8.15 -9.72
N GLN A 30 -14.40 -7.92 -8.98
CA GLN A 30 -14.30 -6.85 -7.99
C GLN A 30 -14.54 -5.47 -8.61
N PHE A 31 -13.87 -5.19 -9.74
CA PHE A 31 -14.05 -3.93 -10.47
C PHE A 31 -15.51 -3.72 -10.90
N LEU A 32 -16.15 -4.76 -11.44
CA LEU A 32 -17.55 -4.68 -11.87
C LEU A 32 -18.50 -4.44 -10.68
N LEU A 33 -18.28 -5.10 -9.55
CA LEU A 33 -19.07 -4.89 -8.32
C LEU A 33 -18.92 -3.48 -7.77
N LEU A 34 -17.69 -2.95 -7.73
CA LEU A 34 -17.44 -1.56 -7.33
C LEU A 34 -18.20 -0.58 -8.24
N GLY A 35 -18.20 -0.84 -9.55
CA GLY A 35 -19.01 -0.09 -10.52
C GLY A 35 -20.50 -0.13 -10.19
N LYS A 36 -21.06 -1.31 -9.91
CA LYS A 36 -22.49 -1.46 -9.51
C LYS A 36 -22.81 -0.71 -8.22
N ILE A 37 -22.01 -0.89 -7.17
CA ILE A 37 -22.19 -0.19 -5.89
C ILE A 37 -22.17 1.32 -6.10
N ASN A 38 -21.24 1.82 -6.91
CA ASN A 38 -21.13 3.24 -7.21
C ASN A 38 -22.31 3.75 -8.03
N GLY A 39 -22.82 2.95 -8.97
CA GLY A 39 -24.02 3.24 -9.75
C GLY A 39 -25.26 3.37 -8.87
N ILE A 40 -25.45 2.46 -7.91
CA ILE A 40 -26.57 2.50 -6.94
C ILE A 40 -26.44 3.74 -6.04
N LYS A 41 -25.23 4.02 -5.52
CA LYS A 41 -25.01 5.17 -4.62
C LYS A 41 -25.28 6.52 -5.25
N ASN A 42 -25.05 6.62 -6.57
CA ASN A 42 -25.03 7.88 -7.30
C ASN A 42 -26.06 7.91 -8.44
N THR A 43 -27.21 7.25 -8.26
CA THR A 43 -28.32 7.49 -9.19
C THR A 43 -28.71 8.97 -9.19
N PRO A 44 -29.23 9.50 -10.31
CA PRO A 44 -29.70 10.89 -10.37
C PRO A 44 -30.68 11.22 -9.24
N GLU A 45 -31.62 10.31 -8.93
CA GLU A 45 -32.59 10.54 -7.85
C GLU A 45 -31.90 10.64 -6.47
N ASN A 46 -30.94 9.76 -6.19
CA ASN A 46 -30.22 9.75 -4.92
C ASN A 46 -29.35 11.01 -4.74
N LEU A 47 -28.69 11.46 -5.82
CA LEU A 47 -27.90 12.68 -5.82
C LEU A 47 -28.77 13.92 -5.62
N GLU A 48 -29.88 14.01 -6.35
CA GLU A 48 -30.81 15.13 -6.25
C GLU A 48 -31.45 15.20 -4.85
N ALA A 49 -31.90 14.06 -4.30
CA ALA A 49 -32.45 13.98 -2.95
C ALA A 49 -31.44 14.47 -1.89
N ARG A 50 -30.19 14.02 -1.94
CA ARG A 50 -29.13 14.48 -1.02
C ARG A 50 -28.84 15.96 -1.18
N LYS A 51 -28.74 16.45 -2.42
CA LYS A 51 -28.50 17.86 -2.71
C LYS A 51 -29.62 18.74 -2.17
N ASN A 52 -30.88 18.32 -2.35
CA ASN A 52 -32.04 19.04 -1.85
C ASN A 52 -32.03 19.11 -0.31
N ILE A 53 -31.87 17.97 0.37
CA ILE A 53 -31.79 17.92 1.83
C ILE A 53 -30.64 18.81 2.35
N SER A 54 -29.45 18.69 1.76
CA SER A 54 -28.28 19.50 2.16
C SER A 54 -28.52 21.00 1.97
N SER A 55 -29.14 21.39 0.85
CA SER A 55 -29.48 22.79 0.57
C SER A 55 -30.47 23.34 1.60
N GLN A 56 -31.53 22.59 1.91
CA GLN A 56 -32.54 22.99 2.90
C GLN A 56 -31.92 23.10 4.31
N LEU A 57 -31.09 22.15 4.73
CA LEU A 57 -30.39 22.20 6.01
C LEU A 57 -29.48 23.43 6.12
N SER A 58 -28.80 23.80 5.03
CA SER A 58 -27.97 25.01 4.99
C SER A 58 -28.80 26.29 5.16
N VAL A 59 -29.97 26.37 4.51
CA VAL A 59 -30.89 27.52 4.65
C VAL A 59 -31.39 27.63 6.08
N ILE A 60 -31.85 26.51 6.67
CA ILE A 60 -32.33 26.47 8.05
C ILE A 60 -31.24 26.92 9.02
N LYS A 61 -30.01 26.42 8.86
CA LYS A 61 -28.88 26.81 9.71
C LYS A 61 -28.64 28.32 9.66
N ASN A 62 -28.57 28.89 8.46
CA ASN A 62 -28.32 30.33 8.29
C ASN A 62 -29.44 31.19 8.89
N ASN A 63 -30.70 30.81 8.67
CA ASN A 63 -31.85 31.54 9.21
C ASN A 63 -31.90 31.45 10.74
N SER A 64 -31.71 30.26 11.29
CA SER A 64 -31.67 30.04 12.74
C SER A 64 -30.56 30.88 13.40
N THR A 65 -29.37 30.94 12.82
CA THR A 65 -28.28 31.80 13.34
C THR A 65 -28.66 33.27 13.35
N LYS A 66 -29.23 33.79 12.25
CA LYS A 66 -29.64 35.21 12.17
C LYS A 66 -30.70 35.56 13.21
N LEU A 67 -31.71 34.70 13.39
CA LEU A 67 -32.77 34.91 14.38
C LEU A 67 -32.21 34.83 15.80
N GLN A 68 -31.31 33.88 16.07
CA GLN A 68 -30.65 33.77 17.38
C GLN A 68 -29.82 35.02 17.71
N ASP A 69 -29.13 35.59 16.72
CA ASP A 69 -28.39 36.83 16.88
C ASP A 69 -29.31 38.01 17.22
N ASP A 70 -30.48 38.12 16.57
CA ASP A 70 -31.48 39.16 16.88
C ASP A 70 -32.03 39.00 18.32
N VAL A 71 -32.36 37.77 18.72
CA VAL A 71 -32.76 37.47 20.11
C VAL A 71 -31.66 37.87 21.10
N ASN A 72 -30.40 37.59 20.80
CA ASN A 72 -29.27 37.96 21.65
C ASN A 72 -29.12 39.48 21.78
N VAL A 73 -29.26 40.23 20.68
CA VAL A 73 -29.22 41.70 20.69
C VAL A 73 -30.35 42.27 21.56
N LYS A 74 -31.59 41.84 21.33
CA LYS A 74 -32.76 42.31 22.10
C LYS A 74 -32.65 41.92 23.58
N SER A 75 -32.18 40.71 23.90
CA SER A 75 -31.98 40.25 25.27
C SER A 75 -30.91 41.06 26.01
N ASN A 76 -29.81 41.39 25.34
CA ASN A 76 -28.78 42.28 25.90
C ASN A 76 -29.31 43.68 26.18
N GLN A 77 -30.17 44.22 25.30
CA GLN A 77 -30.83 45.50 25.52
C GLN A 77 -31.78 45.46 26.73
N ILE A 78 -32.57 44.40 26.87
CA ILE A 78 -33.43 44.18 28.06
C ILE A 78 -32.58 44.19 29.34
N ASN A 79 -31.48 43.44 29.37
CA ASN A 79 -30.61 43.36 30.55
C ASN A 79 -30.04 44.74 30.94
N ARG A 80 -29.65 45.57 29.95
CA ARG A 80 -29.19 46.94 30.21
C ARG A 80 -30.28 47.82 30.81
N LEU A 81 -31.49 47.80 30.22
CA LEU A 81 -32.63 48.56 30.72
C LEU A 81 -33.02 48.13 32.14
N GLN A 82 -33.01 46.81 32.42
CA GLN A 82 -33.29 46.29 33.76
C GLN A 82 -32.28 46.76 34.80
N ASN A 83 -30.99 46.84 34.42
CA ASN A 83 -29.96 47.39 35.30
C ASN A 83 -30.16 48.89 35.57
N TRP A 84 -30.54 49.67 34.56
CA TRP A 84 -30.88 51.09 34.75
C TRP A 84 -32.08 51.25 35.69
N VAL A 85 -33.17 50.52 35.45
CA VAL A 85 -34.35 50.52 36.35
C VAL A 85 -33.95 50.17 37.79
N LYS A 86 -33.06 49.20 37.99
CA LYS A 86 -32.58 48.81 39.33
C LYS A 86 -31.78 49.93 40.00
N ASN A 87 -30.89 50.58 39.26
CA ASN A 87 -30.08 51.70 39.77
C ASN A 87 -30.95 52.91 40.08
N ASP A 88 -31.84 53.28 39.17
CA ASP A 88 -32.77 54.40 39.33
C ASP A 88 -33.71 54.21 40.53
N ASN A 89 -34.20 52.98 40.75
CA ASN A 89 -34.98 52.65 41.95
C ASN A 89 -34.16 52.79 43.24
N LYS A 90 -32.87 52.44 43.20
CA LYS A 90 -31.96 52.63 44.33
C LYS A 90 -31.76 54.13 44.62
N ASP A 91 -31.53 54.93 43.58
CA ASP A 91 -31.36 56.38 43.69
C ASP A 91 -32.62 57.04 44.25
N ILE A 92 -33.82 56.65 43.78
CA ILE A 92 -35.09 57.09 44.35
C ILE A 92 -35.18 56.71 45.84
N SER A 93 -34.82 55.49 46.22
CA SER A 93 -34.86 55.05 47.63
C SER A 93 -33.91 55.87 48.50
N GLU A 94 -32.70 56.16 48.02
CA GLU A 94 -31.71 56.97 48.74
C GLU A 94 -32.18 58.42 48.90
N LEU A 95 -32.71 59.04 47.83
CA LEU A 95 -33.29 60.39 47.88
C LEU A 95 -34.51 60.46 48.80
N THR A 96 -35.40 59.48 48.73
CA THR A 96 -36.61 59.41 49.57
C THR A 96 -36.24 59.31 51.05
N LYS A 97 -35.33 58.41 51.42
CA LYS A 97 -34.81 58.32 52.79
C LYS A 97 -34.14 59.62 53.24
N ALA A 98 -33.41 60.28 52.35
CA ALA A 98 -32.76 61.55 52.66
C ALA A 98 -33.79 62.66 52.94
N MET A 99 -34.89 62.69 52.19
CA MET A 99 -36.03 63.60 52.40
C MET A 99 -36.78 63.31 53.70
N GLU A 100 -37.07 62.05 54.03
CA GLU A 100 -37.71 61.65 55.31
C GLU A 100 -36.89 62.09 56.53
N ASN A 101 -35.57 62.05 56.43
CA ASN A 101 -34.69 62.54 57.50
C ASN A 101 -34.77 64.06 57.68
N LEU A 102 -35.13 64.82 56.64
CA LEU A 102 -35.29 66.27 56.68
C LEU A 102 -36.67 66.70 57.21
N SER A 103 -37.74 65.93 56.98
CA SER A 103 -39.10 66.26 57.48
C SER A 103 -39.20 66.35 59.00
N ASN A 104 -38.21 65.83 59.73
CA ASN A 104 -38.08 65.96 61.19
C ASN A 104 -37.60 67.36 61.65
N VAL A 105 -37.38 68.31 60.74
CA VAL A 105 -36.96 69.68 61.03
C VAL A 105 -38.13 70.64 60.85
N LYS A 106 -38.48 71.41 61.89
CA LYS A 106 -39.54 72.43 61.83
C LYS A 106 -39.19 73.55 60.86
N ASN A 107 -40.16 74.01 60.06
CA ASN A 107 -40.11 75.19 59.16
C ASN A 107 -39.20 75.07 57.92
N LEU A 108 -39.20 73.93 57.23
CA LEU A 108 -38.54 73.79 55.92
C LEU A 108 -39.49 74.18 54.77
N GLY A 109 -39.07 75.11 53.91
CA GLY A 109 -39.75 75.47 52.65
C GLY A 109 -39.12 74.78 51.42
N GLY A 110 -39.81 74.78 50.28
CA GLY A 110 -39.38 74.07 49.06
C GLY A 110 -38.02 74.49 48.48
N GLU A 111 -37.64 75.76 48.63
CA GLU A 111 -36.37 76.33 48.16
C GLU A 111 -35.25 76.32 49.22
N THR A 112 -35.43 75.57 50.31
CA THR A 112 -34.41 75.52 51.37
C THR A 112 -33.15 74.81 50.86
N GLU A 113 -32.04 75.54 50.79
CA GLU A 113 -30.72 74.99 50.45
C GLU A 113 -30.24 73.99 51.50
N LEU A 114 -29.64 72.89 51.02
CA LEU A 114 -29.19 71.77 51.83
C LEU A 114 -27.66 71.65 51.83
N ARG A 115 -27.12 71.17 52.96
CA ARG A 115 -25.69 70.85 53.15
C ARG A 115 -25.52 69.50 53.84
N LEU A 116 -24.37 68.86 53.65
CA LEU A 116 -24.04 67.61 54.31
C LEU A 116 -23.29 67.89 55.63
N LYS A 117 -23.96 67.73 56.78
CA LYS A 117 -23.32 67.87 58.11
C LYS A 117 -23.21 66.52 58.79
N ASN A 118 -21.98 66.07 59.08
CA ASN A 118 -21.68 64.76 59.67
C ASN A 118 -22.35 63.60 58.88
N GLY A 119 -22.28 63.65 57.55
CA GLY A 119 -22.87 62.63 56.66
C GLY A 119 -24.39 62.66 56.51
N LYS A 120 -25.11 63.59 57.19
CA LYS A 120 -26.57 63.76 57.10
C LYS A 120 -26.93 65.08 56.44
N LEU A 121 -27.96 65.09 55.58
CA LEU A 121 -28.49 66.32 55.00
C LEU A 121 -29.14 67.20 56.08
N LYS A 122 -28.85 68.49 56.03
CA LYS A 122 -29.43 69.52 56.89
C LYS A 122 -29.65 70.81 56.11
N PRO A 123 -30.60 71.67 56.53
CA PRO A 123 -30.72 73.01 55.96
C PRO A 123 -29.49 73.86 56.27
N VAL A 124 -29.18 74.78 55.37
CA VAL A 124 -28.22 75.86 55.60
C VAL A 124 -28.87 76.88 56.54
N ASN A 125 -28.22 77.21 57.66
CA ASN A 125 -28.76 78.17 58.64
C ASN A 125 -28.22 79.58 58.35
N THR A 126 -29.09 80.50 57.98
CA THR A 126 -28.79 81.81 57.36
C THR A 126 -28.58 82.97 58.34
N GLY A 127 -28.04 82.71 59.53
CA GLY A 127 -27.59 83.80 60.40
C GLY A 127 -26.41 84.55 59.75
N CYS A 128 -26.56 85.86 59.51
CA CYS A 128 -25.56 86.73 58.85
C CYS A 128 -24.14 86.62 59.45
N ILE A 129 -24.01 86.51 60.77
CA ILE A 129 -22.71 86.32 61.45
C ILE A 129 -22.12 84.92 61.20
N LYS A 130 -22.96 83.88 61.16
CA LYS A 130 -22.51 82.48 60.96
C LYS A 130 -22.03 82.22 59.53
N ASN A 131 -22.60 82.91 58.55
CA ASN A 131 -22.19 82.79 57.15
C ASN A 131 -20.83 83.45 56.87
N ILE A 132 -20.46 84.49 57.63
CA ILE A 132 -19.15 85.14 57.51
C ILE A 132 -18.06 84.24 58.13
N ILE A 133 -18.31 83.67 59.31
CA ILE A 133 -17.31 82.88 60.05
C ILE A 133 -17.09 81.47 59.45
N HIS A 134 -18.11 80.85 58.85
CA HIS A 134 -18.06 79.46 58.38
C HIS A 134 -18.22 79.28 56.86
N LYS A 135 -17.98 80.34 56.08
CA LYS A 135 -18.22 80.37 54.63
C LYS A 135 -17.60 79.18 53.88
N ASN A 136 -16.32 78.89 54.14
CA ASN A 136 -15.59 77.81 53.44
C ASN A 136 -16.13 76.43 53.79
N ARG A 137 -16.39 76.16 55.09
CA ARG A 137 -16.98 74.89 55.53
C ARG A 137 -18.35 74.65 54.92
N TYR A 138 -19.23 75.66 54.88
CA TYR A 138 -20.55 75.49 54.27
C TYR A 138 -20.47 75.30 52.76
N ALA A 139 -19.51 75.92 52.07
CA ALA A 139 -19.26 75.67 50.65
C ALA A 139 -18.81 74.22 50.41
N GLU A 140 -17.89 73.69 51.23
CA GLU A 140 -17.44 72.30 51.16
C GLU A 140 -18.57 71.30 51.47
N GLU A 141 -19.35 71.53 52.53
CA GLU A 141 -20.49 70.66 52.88
C GLU A 141 -21.61 70.70 51.84
N LYS A 142 -21.78 71.83 51.13
CA LYS A 142 -22.69 71.95 49.98
C LYS A 142 -22.14 71.20 48.76
N ALA A 143 -20.85 71.33 48.47
CA ALA A 143 -20.19 70.59 47.40
C ALA A 143 -20.28 69.08 47.64
N GLN A 144 -20.04 68.61 48.86
CA GLN A 144 -20.20 67.19 49.23
C GLN A 144 -21.65 66.70 49.08
N ALA A 145 -22.65 67.53 49.42
CA ALA A 145 -24.06 67.19 49.21
C ALA A 145 -24.41 67.12 47.72
N LYS A 146 -23.91 68.08 46.93
CA LYS A 146 -24.03 68.12 45.47
C LYS A 146 -23.44 66.87 44.83
N ASP A 147 -22.23 66.50 45.21
CA ASP A 147 -21.53 65.33 44.66
C ASP A 147 -22.26 64.03 45.04
N LYS A 148 -22.71 63.93 46.31
CA LYS A 148 -23.41 62.74 46.81
C LYS A 148 -24.76 62.49 46.14
N TYR A 149 -25.52 63.55 45.82
CA TYR A 149 -26.86 63.45 45.24
C TYR A 149 -26.92 63.92 43.77
N ASN A 150 -25.75 64.09 43.17
CA ASN A 150 -25.53 64.41 41.77
C ASN A 150 -26.42 65.55 41.24
N SER A 151 -26.46 66.68 41.96
CA SER A 151 -27.40 67.77 41.64
C SER A 151 -27.02 68.61 40.42
N GLY A 152 -25.75 68.57 39.98
CA GLY A 152 -25.22 69.36 38.85
C GLY A 152 -25.10 70.87 39.14
N ASP A 153 -26.08 71.42 39.85
CA ASP A 153 -26.15 72.81 40.29
C ASP A 153 -25.61 73.00 41.72
N ASN A 154 -25.23 74.24 42.07
CA ASN A 154 -24.67 74.56 43.40
C ASN A 154 -25.72 74.59 44.53
N ASN A 155 -27.00 74.45 44.19
CA ASN A 155 -28.13 74.54 45.12
C ASN A 155 -28.94 73.24 45.16
N LEU A 156 -28.54 72.30 46.03
CA LEU A 156 -29.37 71.14 46.38
C LEU A 156 -30.55 71.61 47.26
N SER A 157 -31.78 71.48 46.77
CA SER A 157 -33.01 71.87 47.49
C SER A 157 -34.01 70.71 47.63
N ILE A 158 -35.04 70.90 48.45
CA ILE A 158 -36.14 69.94 48.60
C ILE A 158 -36.92 69.79 47.28
N ASN A 159 -37.18 70.91 46.59
CA ASN A 159 -37.85 70.90 45.28
C ASN A 159 -37.01 70.19 44.21
N PHE A 160 -35.69 70.40 44.21
CA PHE A 160 -34.79 69.65 43.33
C PHE A 160 -34.93 68.13 43.53
N MET A 161 -34.86 67.65 44.78
CA MET A 161 -34.97 66.22 45.06
C MET A 161 -36.34 65.65 44.66
N LYS A 162 -37.44 66.37 44.91
CA LYS A 162 -38.79 65.99 44.45
C LYS A 162 -38.86 65.85 42.93
N HIS A 163 -38.42 66.89 42.22
CA HIS A 163 -38.40 66.89 40.76
C HIS A 163 -37.51 65.77 40.20
N LYS A 164 -36.35 65.53 40.82
CA LYS A 164 -35.46 64.44 40.43
C LYS A 164 -36.12 63.07 40.61
N ILE A 165 -36.79 62.83 41.75
CA ILE A 165 -37.56 61.60 41.98
C ILE A 165 -38.66 61.43 40.92
N GLU A 166 -39.44 62.48 40.64
CA GLU A 166 -40.51 62.43 39.63
C GLU A 166 -39.99 62.15 38.22
N SER A 167 -38.91 62.84 37.82
CA SER A 167 -38.24 62.60 36.53
C SER A 167 -37.73 61.16 36.43
N THR A 168 -37.02 60.67 37.45
CA THR A 168 -36.49 59.30 37.45
C THR A 168 -37.60 58.25 37.45
N LYS A 169 -38.74 58.49 38.12
CA LYS A 169 -39.92 57.60 38.00
C LYS A 169 -40.48 57.54 36.58
N LYS A 170 -40.48 58.67 35.87
CA LYS A 170 -40.92 58.73 34.47
C LYS A 170 -39.96 57.93 33.58
N ASP A 171 -38.65 58.06 33.78
CA ASP A 171 -37.62 57.31 33.06
C ASP A 171 -37.77 55.80 33.29
N ILE A 172 -37.99 55.37 34.55
CA ILE A 172 -38.29 53.97 34.89
C ILE A 172 -39.51 53.46 34.11
N THR A 173 -40.61 54.22 34.11
CA THR A 173 -41.84 53.84 33.42
C THR A 173 -41.60 53.66 31.91
N GLU A 174 -40.79 54.55 31.31
CA GLU A 174 -40.40 54.44 29.90
C GLU A 174 -39.53 53.20 29.64
N PHE A 175 -38.54 52.92 30.50
CA PHE A 175 -37.70 51.73 30.40
C PHE A 175 -38.50 50.45 30.56
N GLU A 176 -39.44 50.37 31.51
CA GLU A 176 -40.33 49.23 31.71
C GLU A 176 -41.22 48.99 30.49
N SER A 177 -41.78 50.06 29.90
CA SER A 177 -42.53 49.97 28.64
C SER A 177 -41.68 49.42 27.50
N LYS A 178 -40.43 49.92 27.35
CA LYS A 178 -39.48 49.42 26.34
C LYS A 178 -39.11 47.95 26.57
N ILE A 179 -38.88 47.54 27.82
CA ILE A 179 -38.61 46.13 28.17
C ILE A 179 -39.80 45.25 27.77
N SER A 180 -41.03 45.68 28.06
CA SER A 180 -42.23 44.91 27.70
C SER A 180 -42.31 44.71 26.18
N LYS A 181 -42.13 45.79 25.40
CA LYS A 181 -42.13 45.72 23.93
C LYS A 181 -41.06 44.78 23.40
N LEU A 182 -39.83 44.87 23.89
CA LEU A 182 -38.74 43.98 23.47
C LEU A 182 -39.02 42.51 23.80
N LYS A 183 -39.65 42.22 24.95
CA LYS A 183 -40.06 40.86 25.30
C LYS A 183 -41.15 40.35 24.36
N ASP A 184 -42.09 41.20 23.99
CA ASP A 184 -43.15 40.84 23.05
C ASP A 184 -42.61 40.62 21.63
N ASP A 185 -41.63 41.42 21.19
CA ASP A 185 -40.92 41.23 19.91
C ASP A 185 -40.12 39.92 19.84
N ILE A 186 -39.56 39.44 20.97
CA ILE A 186 -38.79 38.19 21.02
C ILE A 186 -39.70 36.97 20.84
N LYS A 187 -40.94 37.00 21.33
CA LYS A 187 -41.87 35.84 21.28
C LYS A 187 -42.07 35.27 19.87
N PRO A 188 -42.41 36.05 18.83
CA PRO A 188 -42.58 35.51 17.48
C PRO A 188 -41.26 34.98 16.90
N ILE A 189 -40.12 35.62 17.20
CA ILE A 189 -38.79 35.16 16.74
C ILE A 189 -38.46 33.79 17.35
N GLN A 190 -38.72 33.61 18.65
CA GLN A 190 -38.50 32.34 19.33
C GLN A 190 -39.36 31.23 18.74
N LYS A 191 -40.62 31.53 18.41
CA LYS A 191 -41.52 30.58 17.74
C LYS A 191 -40.97 30.15 16.37
N GLU A 192 -40.45 31.08 15.59
CA GLU A 192 -39.83 30.77 14.29
C GLU A 192 -38.57 29.90 14.43
N ILE A 193 -37.74 30.16 15.45
CA ILE A 193 -36.59 29.30 15.78
C ILE A 193 -37.04 27.87 16.13
N ASP A 194 -38.11 27.72 16.91
CA ASP A 194 -38.65 26.41 17.29
C ASP A 194 -39.20 25.66 16.06
N GLU A 195 -39.89 26.37 15.16
CA GLU A 195 -40.37 25.82 13.88
C GLU A 195 -39.22 25.35 12.98
N LEU A 196 -38.17 26.17 12.83
CA LEU A 196 -36.96 25.80 12.08
C LEU A 196 -36.25 24.59 12.71
N THR A 197 -36.22 24.52 14.04
CA THR A 197 -35.64 23.38 14.77
C THR A 197 -36.41 22.09 14.48
N ASN A 198 -37.73 22.15 14.46
CA ASN A 198 -38.57 21.01 14.11
C ASN A 198 -38.37 20.59 12.64
N GLN A 199 -38.32 21.54 11.71
CA GLN A 199 -38.04 21.27 10.30
C GLN A 199 -36.68 20.57 10.11
N LYS A 200 -35.65 21.04 10.83
CA LYS A 200 -34.32 20.41 10.83
C LYS A 200 -34.39 18.95 11.26
N GLN A 201 -35.07 18.64 12.37
CA GLN A 201 -35.20 17.25 12.85
C GLN A 201 -35.88 16.34 11.83
N VAL A 202 -36.90 16.85 11.13
CA VAL A 202 -37.59 16.09 10.06
C VAL A 202 -36.62 15.80 8.91
N LEU A 203 -35.81 16.77 8.50
CA LEU A 203 -34.82 16.60 7.44
C LEU A 203 -33.69 15.65 7.84
N ASP A 204 -33.19 15.72 9.07
CA ASP A 204 -32.17 14.81 9.59
C ASP A 204 -32.67 13.34 9.59
N LYS A 205 -33.94 13.12 9.93
CA LYS A 205 -34.59 11.80 9.82
C LYS A 205 -34.71 11.32 8.37
N LYS A 206 -35.08 12.22 7.45
CA LYS A 206 -35.15 11.91 6.00
C LYS A 206 -33.78 11.55 5.44
N ASP A 207 -32.72 12.29 5.81
CA ASP A 207 -31.34 12.00 5.39
C ASP A 207 -30.88 10.63 5.87
N SER A 208 -31.15 10.32 7.15
CA SER A 208 -30.80 9.03 7.75
C SER A 208 -31.52 7.87 7.05
N SER A 209 -32.83 8.00 6.82
CA SER A 209 -33.63 7.00 6.11
C SER A 209 -33.17 6.80 4.66
N LEU A 210 -32.81 7.88 3.96
CA LEU A 210 -32.26 7.80 2.61
C LEU A 210 -30.92 7.05 2.59
N LYS A 211 -30.02 7.35 3.54
CA LYS A 211 -28.73 6.65 3.67
C LYS A 211 -28.91 5.15 3.92
N GLU A 212 -29.85 4.80 4.80
CA GLU A 212 -30.14 3.39 5.13
C GLU A 212 -30.75 2.65 3.93
N LYS A 213 -31.70 3.25 3.23
CA LYS A 213 -32.31 2.68 2.01
C LYS A 213 -31.25 2.39 0.95
N ILE A 214 -30.41 3.39 0.63
CA ILE A 214 -29.35 3.20 -0.38
C ILE A 214 -28.36 2.13 0.09
N ALA A 215 -28.02 2.07 1.39
CA ALA A 215 -27.13 1.05 1.92
C ALA A 215 -27.69 -0.37 1.82
N LEU A 216 -29.01 -0.54 1.98
CA LEU A 216 -29.69 -1.81 1.77
C LEU A 216 -29.65 -2.25 0.30
N GLU A 217 -29.81 -1.31 -0.65
CA GLU A 217 -29.82 -1.59 -2.09
C GLU A 217 -28.52 -2.21 -2.61
N TYR A 218 -27.36 -1.87 -2.02
CA TYR A 218 -26.06 -2.44 -2.41
C TYR A 218 -25.48 -3.45 -1.41
N LYS A 219 -26.27 -3.89 -0.42
CA LYS A 219 -25.78 -4.76 0.67
C LYS A 219 -25.25 -6.10 0.15
N SER A 220 -25.94 -6.70 -0.81
CA SER A 220 -25.54 -7.96 -1.46
C SER A 220 -24.18 -7.84 -2.14
N GLU A 221 -24.02 -6.80 -2.96
CA GLU A 221 -22.80 -6.51 -3.71
C GLU A 221 -21.63 -6.25 -2.77
N LYS A 222 -21.88 -5.55 -1.65
CA LYS A 222 -20.85 -5.32 -0.63
C LYS A 222 -20.40 -6.63 0.05
N MET A 223 -21.33 -7.53 0.38
CA MET A 223 -20.98 -8.84 0.95
C MET A 223 -20.20 -9.70 -0.04
N GLU A 224 -20.58 -9.66 -1.33
CA GLU A 224 -19.85 -10.37 -2.38
C GLU A 224 -18.45 -9.80 -2.60
N LEU A 225 -18.30 -8.48 -2.54
CA LEU A 225 -17.02 -7.78 -2.60
C LEU A 225 -16.08 -8.25 -1.48
N GLU A 226 -16.55 -8.27 -0.23
CA GLU A 226 -15.78 -8.74 0.93
C GLU A 226 -15.35 -10.22 0.78
N LYS A 227 -16.18 -11.04 0.12
CA LYS A 227 -15.84 -12.45 -0.17
C LYS A 227 -14.71 -12.53 -1.20
N PHE A 228 -14.77 -11.75 -2.28
CA PHE A 228 -13.71 -11.72 -3.29
C PHE A 228 -12.39 -11.20 -2.72
N GLU A 229 -12.42 -10.19 -1.87
CA GLU A 229 -11.22 -9.67 -1.19
C GLU A 229 -10.53 -10.75 -0.34
N LYS A 230 -11.32 -11.53 0.42
CA LYS A 230 -10.78 -12.66 1.21
C LYS A 230 -10.18 -13.74 0.31
N GLU A 231 -10.86 -14.08 -0.79
CA GLU A 231 -10.37 -15.10 -1.72
C GLU A 231 -9.08 -14.66 -2.42
N LEU A 232 -9.00 -13.39 -2.82
CA LEU A 232 -7.82 -12.79 -3.46
C LEU A 232 -6.62 -12.76 -2.52
N ASN A 233 -6.81 -12.37 -1.26
CA ASN A 233 -5.76 -12.41 -0.23
C ASN A 233 -5.22 -13.82 0.00
N ASN A 234 -6.10 -14.84 -0.02
CA ASN A 234 -5.69 -16.24 0.09
C ASN A 234 -4.86 -16.70 -1.12
N ILE A 235 -5.30 -16.34 -2.34
CA ILE A 235 -4.57 -16.65 -3.58
C ILE A 235 -3.18 -16.01 -3.56
N GLN A 236 -3.08 -14.72 -3.22
CA GLN A 236 -1.81 -14.01 -3.12
C GLN A 236 -0.88 -14.66 -2.09
N SER A 237 -1.41 -15.01 -0.91
CA SER A 237 -0.64 -15.70 0.14
C SER A 237 -0.09 -17.05 -0.32
N LYS A 238 -0.88 -17.84 -1.08
CA LYS A 238 -0.42 -19.12 -1.65
C LYS A 238 0.65 -18.91 -2.72
N LYS A 239 0.45 -17.94 -3.61
CA LYS A 239 1.40 -17.58 -4.66
C LYS A 239 2.78 -17.20 -4.08
N ILE A 240 2.81 -16.30 -3.08
CA ILE A 240 4.05 -15.90 -2.41
C ILE A 240 4.80 -17.12 -1.82
N LYS A 241 4.08 -18.04 -1.19
CA LYS A 241 4.70 -19.27 -0.64
C LYS A 241 5.30 -20.16 -1.72
N LEU A 242 4.66 -20.27 -2.88
CA LEU A 242 5.17 -21.05 -4.01
C LEU A 242 6.38 -20.38 -4.67
N GLU A 243 6.33 -19.06 -4.85
CA GLU A 243 7.45 -18.27 -5.38
C GLU A 243 8.68 -18.37 -4.45
N ALA A 244 8.49 -18.32 -3.14
CA ALA A 244 9.57 -18.51 -2.17
C ALA A 244 10.22 -19.90 -2.30
N LYS A 245 9.41 -20.96 -2.44
CA LYS A 245 9.92 -22.33 -2.69
C LYS A 245 10.69 -22.42 -4.00
N LEU A 246 10.25 -21.73 -5.05
CA LEU A 246 10.92 -21.69 -6.34
C LEU A 246 12.30 -21.02 -6.25
N VAL A 247 12.38 -19.88 -5.55
CA VAL A 247 13.64 -19.17 -5.29
C VAL A 247 14.62 -20.07 -4.51
N GLU A 248 14.15 -20.72 -3.44
CA GLU A 248 14.98 -21.62 -2.65
C GLU A 248 15.49 -22.81 -3.48
N TYR A 249 14.62 -23.38 -4.32
CA TYR A 249 15.00 -24.44 -5.23
C TYR A 249 16.09 -23.96 -6.22
N HIS A 250 15.92 -22.81 -6.87
CA HIS A 250 16.91 -22.30 -7.82
C HIS A 250 18.25 -22.02 -7.16
N LYS A 251 18.27 -21.50 -5.93
CA LYS A 251 19.50 -21.32 -5.16
C LYS A 251 20.25 -22.66 -4.98
N LYS A 252 19.55 -23.69 -4.50
CA LYS A 252 20.13 -25.03 -4.30
C LYS A 252 20.54 -25.69 -5.62
N ALA A 253 19.78 -25.48 -6.70
CA ALA A 253 20.11 -25.99 -8.03
C ALA A 253 21.39 -25.36 -8.57
N SER A 254 21.57 -24.05 -8.42
CA SER A 254 22.80 -23.36 -8.81
C SER A 254 24.02 -23.87 -8.03
N GLU A 255 23.89 -24.11 -6.72
CA GLU A 255 24.95 -24.71 -5.89
C GLU A 255 25.33 -26.12 -6.40
N ARG A 256 24.34 -26.98 -6.69
CA ARG A 256 24.59 -28.32 -7.26
C ARG A 256 25.20 -28.27 -8.65
N LEU A 257 24.79 -27.32 -9.49
CA LEU A 257 25.34 -27.16 -10.84
C LEU A 257 26.80 -26.68 -10.82
N LEU A 258 27.20 -25.90 -9.80
CA LEU A 258 28.61 -25.55 -9.58
C LEU A 258 29.42 -26.80 -9.21
N GLU A 259 28.93 -27.62 -8.27
CA GLU A 259 29.58 -28.90 -7.90
C GLU A 259 29.68 -29.85 -9.10
N PHE A 260 28.57 -29.99 -9.84
CA PHE A 260 28.53 -30.76 -11.08
C PHE A 260 29.53 -30.23 -12.12
N GLY A 261 29.60 -28.91 -12.30
CA GLY A 261 30.52 -28.25 -13.24
C GLY A 261 31.99 -28.58 -12.94
N ARG A 262 32.39 -28.58 -11.66
CA ARG A 262 33.76 -28.97 -11.25
C ARG A 262 34.11 -30.39 -11.68
N ILE A 263 33.14 -31.30 -11.70
CA ILE A 263 33.36 -32.67 -12.19
C ILE A 263 33.34 -32.68 -13.73
N TYR A 264 32.27 -32.14 -14.31
CA TYR A 264 31.95 -32.29 -15.74
C TYR A 264 32.93 -31.59 -16.67
N GLN A 265 33.55 -30.47 -16.27
CA GLN A 265 34.51 -29.79 -17.16
C GLN A 265 35.83 -30.54 -17.33
N SER A 266 36.19 -31.44 -16.40
CA SER A 266 37.35 -32.33 -16.57
C SER A 266 37.04 -33.45 -17.57
N ASN A 267 38.02 -33.90 -18.35
CA ASN A 267 37.84 -35.02 -19.27
C ASN A 267 37.53 -36.32 -18.50
N ALA A 268 38.23 -36.54 -17.38
CA ALA A 268 38.00 -37.67 -16.49
C ALA A 268 36.55 -37.70 -15.96
N GLY A 269 36.03 -36.56 -15.51
CA GLY A 269 34.67 -36.46 -14.98
C GLY A 269 33.59 -36.50 -16.07
N CYS A 270 33.77 -35.74 -17.16
CA CYS A 270 32.86 -35.70 -18.31
C CYS A 270 32.56 -37.10 -18.87
N SER A 271 33.63 -37.90 -19.07
CA SER A 271 33.53 -39.26 -19.60
C SER A 271 32.69 -40.17 -18.69
N VAL A 272 32.95 -40.15 -17.39
CA VAL A 272 32.21 -40.94 -16.38
C VAL A 272 30.74 -40.52 -16.31
N LEU A 273 30.48 -39.21 -16.23
CA LEU A 273 29.12 -38.67 -16.11
C LEU A 273 28.28 -38.92 -17.35
N ASN A 274 28.84 -38.76 -18.55
CA ASN A 274 28.13 -39.07 -19.80
C ASN A 274 27.87 -40.58 -19.94
N LYS A 275 28.83 -41.45 -19.55
CA LYS A 275 28.60 -42.90 -19.55
C LYS A 275 27.47 -43.29 -18.59
N ALA A 276 27.49 -42.77 -17.37
CA ALA A 276 26.41 -43.00 -16.40
C ALA A 276 25.06 -42.45 -16.88
N ALA A 277 25.03 -41.26 -17.46
CA ALA A 277 23.82 -40.69 -18.05
C ALA A 277 23.24 -41.58 -19.15
N ARG A 278 24.09 -42.14 -20.03
CA ARG A 278 23.64 -43.09 -21.05
C ARG A 278 22.99 -44.31 -20.43
N GLU A 279 23.58 -44.94 -19.41
CA GLU A 279 22.95 -46.11 -18.77
C GLU A 279 21.59 -45.77 -18.13
N ILE A 280 21.51 -44.61 -17.46
CA ILE A 280 20.27 -44.13 -16.80
C ILE A 280 19.18 -43.82 -17.83
N TYR A 281 19.47 -43.04 -18.88
CA TYR A 281 18.46 -42.49 -19.78
C TYR A 281 18.28 -43.25 -21.11
N ARG A 282 19.17 -44.20 -21.46
CA ARG A 282 19.05 -45.07 -22.65
C ARG A 282 18.34 -46.38 -22.35
N LYS A 283 18.73 -47.08 -21.27
CA LYS A 283 18.33 -48.48 -21.01
C LYS A 283 17.59 -48.65 -19.68
N ASN A 284 17.46 -47.60 -18.86
CA ASN A 284 17.06 -47.69 -17.45
C ASN A 284 17.89 -48.73 -16.67
N ASN A 285 19.16 -48.93 -17.07
CA ASN A 285 20.02 -49.93 -16.47
C ASN A 285 20.76 -49.30 -15.29
N LEU A 286 20.53 -49.83 -14.09
CA LEU A 286 21.02 -49.26 -12.84
C LEU A 286 22.16 -50.06 -12.19
N SER A 287 22.50 -51.23 -12.74
CA SER A 287 23.63 -52.04 -12.27
C SER A 287 24.95 -51.50 -12.83
N ASP A 288 25.95 -51.36 -11.95
CA ASP A 288 27.34 -51.02 -12.25
C ASP A 288 27.60 -49.69 -12.98
N LEU A 289 27.08 -48.60 -12.42
CA LEU A 289 27.45 -47.25 -12.88
C LEU A 289 28.93 -46.96 -12.59
N PRO A 290 29.64 -46.27 -13.51
CA PRO A 290 31.05 -45.94 -13.30
C PRO A 290 31.24 -45.00 -12.11
N GLY A 291 32.24 -45.28 -11.28
CA GLY A 291 32.61 -44.44 -10.14
C GLY A 291 33.37 -43.17 -10.58
N ILE A 292 33.09 -42.05 -9.92
CA ILE A 292 33.81 -40.80 -10.13
C ILE A 292 35.12 -40.83 -9.32
N SER A 293 36.25 -40.57 -9.97
CA SER A 293 37.57 -40.50 -9.31
C SER A 293 37.99 -39.06 -9.07
N SER A 294 37.82 -38.57 -7.84
CA SER A 294 38.26 -37.22 -7.44
C SER A 294 39.75 -37.01 -7.68
N LYS A 295 40.58 -38.05 -7.50
CA LYS A 295 42.02 -38.01 -7.77
C LYS A 295 42.34 -37.77 -9.25
N ALA A 296 41.63 -38.45 -10.15
CA ALA A 296 41.84 -38.28 -11.59
C ALA A 296 41.44 -36.86 -12.03
N ILE A 297 40.29 -36.37 -11.56
CA ILE A 297 39.79 -35.02 -11.83
C ILE A 297 40.77 -33.95 -11.30
N TYR A 298 41.22 -34.09 -10.05
CA TYR A 298 42.19 -33.19 -9.45
C TYR A 298 43.49 -33.13 -10.26
N ASN A 299 44.03 -34.28 -10.68
CA ASN A 299 45.27 -34.34 -11.45
C ASN A 299 45.16 -33.62 -12.80
N GLU A 300 43.99 -33.69 -13.47
CA GLU A 300 43.76 -32.96 -14.71
C GLU A 300 43.76 -31.44 -14.49
N TYR A 301 43.03 -30.95 -13.49
CA TYR A 301 43.03 -29.52 -13.15
C TYR A 301 44.41 -29.05 -12.72
N TYR A 302 45.09 -29.82 -11.86
CA TYR A 302 46.44 -29.49 -11.41
C TYR A 302 47.38 -29.36 -12.61
N LYS A 303 47.37 -30.33 -13.53
CA LYS A 303 48.21 -30.27 -14.74
C LYS A 303 47.91 -29.06 -15.62
N ALA A 304 46.63 -28.69 -15.77
CA ALA A 304 46.21 -27.61 -16.66
C ALA A 304 46.42 -26.22 -16.07
N HIS A 305 46.39 -26.08 -14.74
CA HIS A 305 46.32 -24.78 -14.08
C HIS A 305 47.34 -24.59 -12.94
N ASN A 306 48.32 -25.48 -12.75
CA ASN A 306 49.21 -25.44 -11.57
C ASN A 306 49.82 -24.05 -11.34
N ASP A 307 50.23 -23.38 -12.41
CA ASP A 307 50.93 -22.09 -12.38
C ASP A 307 50.03 -20.93 -11.91
N ASN A 308 48.72 -21.13 -11.86
CA ASN A 308 47.75 -20.11 -11.47
C ASN A 308 47.49 -20.04 -9.95
N TYR A 309 48.03 -20.97 -9.16
CA TYR A 309 47.74 -21.03 -7.71
C TYR A 309 48.97 -21.35 -6.87
N ARG A 310 48.98 -20.84 -5.64
CA ARG A 310 49.95 -21.19 -4.60
C ARG A 310 49.65 -22.60 -4.05
N PRO A 311 50.64 -23.31 -3.47
CA PRO A 311 50.43 -24.65 -2.93
C PRO A 311 49.28 -24.79 -1.92
N LYS A 312 49.05 -23.78 -1.07
CA LYS A 312 47.93 -23.77 -0.10
C LYS A 312 46.56 -23.63 -0.78
N GLU A 313 46.48 -22.90 -1.88
CA GLU A 313 45.24 -22.71 -2.65
C GLU A 313 44.86 -24.01 -3.37
N TRP A 314 45.84 -24.77 -3.86
CA TRP A 314 45.64 -26.12 -4.42
C TRP A 314 45.08 -27.12 -3.42
N GLN A 315 45.46 -27.03 -2.15
CA GLN A 315 44.84 -27.88 -1.11
C GLN A 315 43.34 -27.60 -0.95
N ASN A 316 42.93 -26.32 -1.03
CA ASN A 316 41.51 -25.96 -0.98
C ASN A 316 40.76 -26.45 -2.21
N VAL A 317 41.34 -26.30 -3.41
CA VAL A 317 40.76 -26.81 -4.67
C VAL A 317 40.58 -28.34 -4.61
N LYS A 318 41.58 -29.06 -4.09
CA LYS A 318 41.51 -30.51 -3.90
C LYS A 318 40.32 -30.91 -3.02
N LEU A 319 40.15 -30.26 -1.87
CA LEU A 319 39.04 -30.53 -0.96
C LEU A 319 37.68 -30.26 -1.62
N LEU A 320 37.55 -29.21 -2.43
CA LEU A 320 36.31 -28.89 -3.15
C LEU A 320 35.96 -29.92 -4.22
N ILE A 321 36.97 -30.40 -4.97
CA ILE A 321 36.77 -31.48 -5.95
C ILE A 321 36.35 -32.76 -5.23
N GLU A 322 37.04 -33.12 -4.15
CA GLU A 322 36.68 -34.27 -3.32
C GLU A 322 35.26 -34.15 -2.76
N GLN A 323 34.86 -32.97 -2.29
CA GLN A 323 33.51 -32.68 -1.81
C GLN A 323 32.46 -32.80 -2.92
N SER A 324 32.74 -32.26 -4.11
CA SER A 324 31.81 -32.33 -5.25
C SER A 324 31.61 -33.77 -5.72
N CYS A 325 32.64 -34.62 -5.58
CA CYS A 325 32.57 -36.05 -5.87
C CYS A 325 31.90 -36.88 -4.75
N ARG A 326 31.44 -36.27 -3.64
CA ARG A 326 30.76 -36.99 -2.56
C ARG A 326 29.35 -37.35 -2.98
N GLY A 327 29.11 -38.65 -3.15
CA GLY A 327 27.80 -39.19 -3.51
C GLY A 327 27.98 -40.37 -4.45
N ASN A 328 26.89 -41.07 -4.75
CA ASN A 328 26.93 -42.03 -5.84
C ASN A 328 26.78 -41.29 -7.18
N THR A 329 27.32 -41.84 -8.26
CA THR A 329 27.27 -41.23 -9.60
C THR A 329 25.83 -41.04 -10.09
N LYS A 330 24.91 -41.92 -9.69
CA LYS A 330 23.49 -41.86 -10.07
C LYS A 330 22.84 -40.57 -9.61
N ASP A 331 22.97 -40.25 -8.33
CA ASP A 331 22.34 -39.09 -7.69
C ASP A 331 22.89 -37.79 -8.28
N ILE A 332 24.20 -37.74 -8.55
CA ILE A 332 24.86 -36.59 -9.20
C ILE A 332 24.29 -36.38 -10.60
N VAL A 333 24.21 -37.45 -11.41
CA VAL A 333 23.69 -37.36 -12.79
C VAL A 333 22.21 -36.99 -12.80
N GLN A 334 21.38 -37.61 -11.96
CA GLN A 334 19.95 -37.33 -11.92
C GLN A 334 19.66 -35.91 -11.44
N ALA A 335 20.32 -35.45 -10.37
CA ALA A 335 20.18 -34.09 -9.88
C ALA A 335 20.59 -33.05 -10.94
N ALA A 336 21.74 -33.24 -11.58
CA ALA A 336 22.19 -32.34 -12.64
C ALA A 336 21.28 -32.37 -13.88
N ALA A 337 20.76 -33.54 -14.26
CA ALA A 337 19.81 -33.65 -15.35
C ALA A 337 18.51 -32.89 -15.07
N ASP A 338 18.01 -32.92 -13.83
CA ASP A 338 16.84 -32.16 -13.40
C ASP A 338 17.11 -30.65 -13.34
N ASP A 339 18.26 -30.26 -12.78
CA ASP A 339 18.64 -28.86 -12.62
C ASP A 339 18.97 -28.18 -13.96
N LEU A 340 19.47 -28.94 -14.94
CA LEU A 340 19.70 -28.46 -16.31
C LEU A 340 18.42 -28.45 -17.15
N TYR A 341 17.48 -29.39 -16.94
CA TYR A 341 16.26 -29.46 -17.76
C TYR A 341 15.20 -28.45 -17.30
N GLN A 342 15.49 -27.16 -17.50
CA GLN A 342 14.64 -26.05 -17.10
C GLN A 342 14.45 -25.09 -18.28
N PRO A 343 13.46 -25.34 -19.16
CA PRO A 343 13.14 -24.47 -20.29
C PRO A 343 12.96 -23.01 -19.86
N GLN A 344 13.66 -22.08 -20.51
CA GLN A 344 13.74 -20.67 -20.10
C GLN A 344 12.77 -19.75 -20.85
N GLY A 345 11.92 -20.29 -21.74
CA GLY A 345 11.04 -19.51 -22.61
C GLY A 345 11.79 -18.73 -23.70
N LYS A 346 13.10 -18.97 -23.87
CA LYS A 346 13.95 -18.31 -24.85
C LYS A 346 14.73 -19.35 -25.64
N ILE A 347 14.55 -19.32 -26.97
CA ILE A 347 15.32 -20.17 -27.88
C ILE A 347 16.73 -19.58 -28.05
N ILE A 348 17.74 -20.40 -27.79
CA ILE A 348 19.14 -20.11 -28.04
C ILE A 348 19.65 -20.99 -29.18
N LYS A 349 20.50 -20.41 -30.03
CA LYS A 349 21.18 -21.13 -31.11
C LYS A 349 22.58 -21.52 -30.65
N THR A 350 22.89 -22.81 -30.70
CA THR A 350 24.21 -23.36 -30.36
C THR A 350 24.64 -24.41 -31.38
N TYR A 351 25.90 -24.83 -31.30
CA TYR A 351 26.56 -25.70 -32.28
C TYR A 351 27.33 -26.81 -31.57
N ARG A 352 27.34 -28.02 -32.12
CA ARG A 352 28.19 -29.11 -31.64
C ARG A 352 28.84 -29.81 -32.81
N GLY A 353 30.17 -29.79 -32.85
CA GLY A 353 30.92 -30.68 -33.73
C GLY A 353 31.15 -32.02 -33.07
N GLN A 354 31.06 -33.09 -33.85
CA GLN A 354 31.30 -34.44 -33.37
C GLN A 354 31.78 -35.33 -34.52
N GLY A 355 32.68 -36.26 -34.23
CA GLY A 355 32.94 -37.40 -35.10
C GLY A 355 31.92 -38.50 -34.85
N ILE A 356 31.39 -39.12 -35.91
CA ILE A 356 30.47 -40.27 -35.87
C ILE A 356 30.95 -41.37 -36.82
N THR A 357 30.55 -42.62 -36.60
CA THR A 357 30.70 -43.70 -37.59
C THR A 357 29.78 -43.50 -38.79
N GLU A 358 30.18 -44.03 -39.94
CA GLU A 358 29.38 -44.02 -41.16
C GLU A 358 28.05 -44.77 -40.95
N ALA A 359 28.09 -45.86 -40.17
CA ALA A 359 26.89 -46.61 -39.77
C ALA A 359 25.93 -45.76 -38.93
N GLY A 360 26.45 -45.02 -37.94
CA GLY A 360 25.66 -44.11 -37.10
C GLY A 360 25.00 -43.00 -37.91
N TYR A 361 25.75 -42.37 -38.82
CA TYR A 361 25.22 -41.34 -39.72
C TYR A 361 24.13 -41.91 -40.65
N ASN A 362 24.39 -43.03 -41.32
CA ASN A 362 23.43 -43.64 -42.24
C ASN A 362 22.14 -44.06 -41.53
N LYS A 363 22.24 -44.51 -40.27
CA LYS A 363 21.07 -44.81 -39.43
C LYS A 363 20.24 -43.56 -39.14
N LEU A 364 20.88 -42.43 -38.85
CA LEU A 364 20.21 -41.14 -38.63
C LEU A 364 19.49 -40.67 -39.89
N VAL A 365 20.19 -40.64 -41.03
CA VAL A 365 19.63 -40.22 -42.32
C VAL A 365 18.48 -41.11 -42.77
N LYS A 366 18.63 -42.44 -42.66
CA LYS A 366 17.57 -43.39 -43.02
C LYS A 366 16.34 -43.22 -42.15
N SER A 367 16.52 -43.06 -40.84
CA SER A 367 15.42 -42.79 -39.90
C SER A 367 14.69 -41.50 -40.26
N PHE A 368 15.43 -40.41 -40.52
CA PHE A 368 14.86 -39.12 -40.92
C PHE A 368 14.05 -39.23 -42.21
N LYS A 369 14.63 -39.82 -43.27
CA LYS A 369 13.98 -39.98 -44.58
C LYS A 369 12.74 -40.87 -44.51
N ASN A 370 12.80 -41.99 -43.78
CA ASN A 370 11.67 -42.91 -43.65
C ASN A 370 10.48 -42.25 -42.96
N ILE A 371 10.71 -41.52 -41.87
CA ILE A 371 9.64 -40.81 -41.15
C ILE A 371 9.04 -39.72 -42.04
N LYS A 372 9.87 -38.89 -42.68
CA LYS A 372 9.39 -37.83 -43.58
C LYS A 372 8.65 -38.36 -44.82
N ARG A 373 9.03 -39.54 -45.33
CA ARG A 373 8.32 -40.18 -46.44
C ARG A 373 6.93 -40.67 -46.03
N ASN A 374 6.82 -41.27 -44.85
CA ASN A 374 5.56 -41.85 -44.39
C ASN A 374 4.61 -40.78 -43.82
N ASN A 375 5.15 -39.72 -43.23
CA ASN A 375 4.40 -38.58 -42.73
C ASN A 375 5.21 -37.29 -42.90
N PRO A 376 4.98 -36.51 -43.98
CA PRO A 376 5.74 -35.30 -44.29
C PRO A 376 5.74 -34.25 -43.18
N GLU A 377 4.65 -34.15 -42.41
CA GLU A 377 4.50 -33.18 -41.32
C GLU A 377 5.19 -33.64 -40.03
N GLN A 378 5.43 -34.95 -39.86
CA GLN A 378 6.05 -35.48 -38.65
C GLN A 378 7.53 -35.07 -38.55
N ILE A 379 7.94 -34.58 -37.39
CA ILE A 379 9.34 -34.25 -37.08
C ILE A 379 9.96 -35.45 -36.34
N PRO A 380 11.03 -36.07 -36.87
CA PRO A 380 11.75 -37.14 -36.16
C PRO A 380 12.38 -36.61 -34.88
N VAL A 381 12.06 -37.21 -33.73
CA VAL A 381 12.59 -36.77 -32.42
C VAL A 381 13.57 -37.80 -31.88
N PHE A 382 14.70 -37.31 -31.34
CA PHE A 382 15.71 -38.12 -30.66
C PHE A 382 15.99 -37.55 -29.28
N LYS A 383 16.14 -38.41 -28.27
CA LYS A 383 16.58 -37.98 -26.94
C LYS A 383 18.10 -37.94 -26.84
N ALA A 384 18.60 -37.01 -26.05
CA ALA A 384 20.03 -36.86 -25.82
C ALA A 384 20.61 -38.02 -25.01
N ALA A 385 19.94 -38.45 -23.94
CA ALA A 385 20.39 -39.52 -23.05
C ALA A 385 21.81 -39.38 -22.47
N GLN A 386 22.49 -38.26 -22.71
CA GLN A 386 23.74 -37.83 -22.10
C GLN A 386 23.78 -36.31 -22.06
N PHE A 387 24.70 -35.73 -21.28
CA PHE A 387 24.84 -34.29 -21.27
C PHE A 387 25.38 -33.82 -22.61
N PHE A 388 24.60 -33.01 -23.30
CA PHE A 388 24.88 -32.63 -24.68
C PHE A 388 25.52 -31.26 -24.72
N SER A 389 26.85 -31.24 -24.65
CA SER A 389 27.66 -30.03 -24.68
C SER A 389 27.67 -29.41 -26.08
N THR A 390 27.45 -28.10 -26.15
CA THR A 390 27.40 -27.30 -27.36
C THR A 390 28.11 -25.97 -27.12
N SER A 391 28.44 -25.23 -28.18
CA SER A 391 29.05 -23.90 -28.13
C SER A 391 28.13 -22.87 -28.78
N LYS A 392 28.10 -21.63 -28.27
CA LYS A 392 27.49 -20.51 -29.01
C LYS A 392 28.33 -20.08 -30.22
N THR A 393 29.60 -20.47 -30.27
CA THR A 393 30.56 -20.11 -31.31
C THR A 393 30.69 -21.23 -32.34
N LYS A 394 30.24 -20.97 -33.58
CA LYS A 394 30.24 -21.99 -34.64
C LYS A 394 31.63 -22.54 -34.96
N SER A 395 32.64 -21.68 -35.08
CA SER A 395 34.01 -22.08 -35.42
C SER A 395 34.66 -22.98 -34.37
N VAL A 396 34.35 -22.76 -33.09
CA VAL A 396 34.78 -23.63 -31.98
C VAL A 396 34.19 -25.02 -32.15
N ALA A 397 32.88 -25.11 -32.40
CA ALA A 397 32.21 -26.38 -32.65
C ALA A 397 32.78 -27.10 -33.89
N GLU A 398 33.04 -26.39 -34.99
CA GLU A 398 33.66 -26.97 -36.19
C GLU A 398 35.06 -27.55 -35.90
N GLY A 399 35.88 -26.87 -35.09
CA GLY A 399 37.17 -27.40 -34.64
C GLY A 399 37.06 -28.76 -33.95
N PHE A 400 36.06 -28.95 -33.09
CA PHE A 400 35.80 -30.24 -32.44
C PHE A 400 35.28 -31.33 -33.40
N SER A 401 34.62 -30.95 -34.51
CA SER A 401 34.18 -31.93 -35.52
C SER A 401 35.36 -32.57 -36.26
N VAL A 402 36.40 -31.78 -36.55
CA VAL A 402 37.61 -32.22 -37.27
C VAL A 402 38.58 -32.96 -36.34
N ALA A 403 38.65 -32.55 -35.07
CA ALA A 403 39.48 -33.22 -34.06
C ALA A 403 38.85 -34.52 -33.50
N GLY A 404 37.58 -34.80 -33.82
CA GLY A 404 36.85 -35.98 -33.34
C GLY A 404 37.35 -37.30 -33.95
N ARG A 405 37.42 -38.36 -33.14
CA ARG A 405 37.85 -39.71 -33.56
C ARG A 405 36.76 -40.50 -34.31
N GLY A 406 36.11 -39.88 -35.31
CA GLY A 406 35.04 -40.50 -36.11
C GLY A 406 35.40 -40.69 -37.57
N GLU A 407 34.65 -41.52 -38.29
CA GLU A 407 34.78 -41.72 -39.74
C GLU A 407 34.24 -40.52 -40.53
N ARG A 408 33.26 -39.80 -39.95
CA ARG A 408 32.67 -38.59 -40.51
C ARG A 408 32.57 -37.48 -39.47
N ALA A 409 33.04 -36.29 -39.83
CA ALA A 409 32.83 -35.07 -39.06
C ALA A 409 31.41 -34.53 -39.32
N ILE A 410 30.63 -34.32 -38.27
CA ILE A 410 29.28 -33.75 -38.34
C ILE A 410 29.16 -32.49 -37.49
N LEU A 411 28.29 -31.58 -37.93
CA LEU A 411 27.93 -30.36 -37.22
C LEU A 411 26.44 -30.39 -36.87
N PHE A 412 26.12 -30.43 -35.59
CA PHE A 412 24.77 -30.17 -35.10
C PHE A 412 24.55 -28.67 -34.92
N VAL A 413 23.49 -28.14 -35.54
CA VAL A 413 22.99 -26.78 -35.31
C VAL A 413 21.74 -26.90 -34.46
N VAL A 414 21.81 -26.40 -33.22
CA VAL A 414 20.79 -26.63 -32.19
C VAL A 414 20.04 -25.35 -31.90
N GLN A 415 18.72 -25.39 -32.00
CA GLN A 415 17.81 -24.38 -31.46
C GLN A 415 17.18 -24.96 -30.20
N GLY A 416 17.65 -24.55 -29.03
CA GLY A 416 17.25 -25.12 -27.75
C GLY A 416 16.71 -24.09 -26.76
N ASN A 417 15.98 -24.56 -25.75
CA ASN A 417 15.31 -23.75 -24.73
C ASN A 417 15.71 -24.14 -23.29
N SER A 418 16.26 -25.34 -23.07
CA SER A 418 16.71 -25.78 -21.74
C SER A 418 18.22 -25.63 -21.51
N GLY A 419 19.01 -25.32 -22.56
CA GLY A 419 20.46 -25.26 -22.49
C GLY A 419 20.97 -24.15 -21.55
N ARG A 420 22.00 -24.48 -20.75
CA ARG A 420 22.60 -23.55 -19.77
C ARG A 420 24.12 -23.57 -19.86
N SER A 421 24.74 -22.42 -19.66
CA SER A 421 26.20 -22.37 -19.48
C SER A 421 26.54 -22.98 -18.12
N LEU A 422 27.55 -23.85 -18.11
CA LEU A 422 28.16 -24.33 -16.88
C LEU A 422 29.14 -23.29 -16.36
N SER A 423 29.06 -23.00 -15.07
CA SER A 423 30.07 -22.22 -14.38
C SER A 423 30.91 -23.16 -13.53
N VAL A 424 32.21 -22.90 -13.51
CA VAL A 424 33.14 -23.51 -12.55
C VAL A 424 33.86 -22.38 -11.84
N ASP A 425 33.95 -22.48 -10.53
CA ASP A 425 34.57 -21.47 -9.68
C ASP A 425 36.10 -21.67 -9.58
N TYR A 426 36.74 -20.80 -8.81
CA TYR A 426 38.19 -20.78 -8.61
C TYR A 426 39.01 -20.65 -9.88
N GLY A 427 38.48 -20.23 -11.03
CA GLY A 427 39.28 -20.11 -12.26
C GLY A 427 39.66 -21.45 -12.91
N LEU A 428 39.03 -22.55 -12.49
CA LEU A 428 39.24 -23.90 -13.05
C LEU A 428 38.61 -24.09 -14.43
N GLN A 429 38.04 -23.04 -15.01
CA GLN A 429 37.48 -23.12 -16.36
C GLN A 429 38.63 -23.36 -17.34
N PHE A 430 38.56 -24.45 -18.10
CA PHE A 430 39.58 -24.76 -19.13
C PHE A 430 39.66 -23.69 -20.23
N ASN A 431 38.68 -22.79 -20.30
CA ASN A 431 38.53 -21.83 -21.38
C ASN A 431 38.47 -20.41 -20.81
N ASN A 432 39.40 -19.54 -21.23
CA ASN A 432 39.42 -18.11 -20.91
C ASN A 432 38.31 -17.29 -21.64
N GLY A 433 37.08 -17.83 -21.74
CA GLY A 433 35.91 -17.13 -22.28
C GLY A 433 35.57 -17.33 -23.77
N GLY A 434 36.34 -18.10 -24.54
CA GLY A 434 36.14 -18.23 -26.00
C GLY A 434 35.12 -19.29 -26.45
N GLU A 435 35.00 -20.39 -25.71
CA GLU A 435 34.21 -21.54 -26.17
C GLU A 435 32.70 -21.39 -25.95
N ASN A 436 32.25 -20.48 -25.08
CA ASN A 436 30.84 -20.17 -24.83
C ASN A 436 29.96 -21.43 -24.70
N GLU A 437 30.39 -22.37 -23.85
CA GLU A 437 29.71 -23.65 -23.68
C GLU A 437 28.27 -23.46 -23.18
N VAL A 438 27.38 -24.27 -23.75
CA VAL A 438 26.00 -24.46 -23.33
C VAL A 438 25.74 -25.95 -23.25
N LEU A 439 25.38 -26.41 -22.07
CA LEU A 439 25.09 -27.80 -21.77
C LEU A 439 23.58 -28.05 -21.76
N TYR A 440 23.14 -29.07 -22.48
CA TYR A 440 21.76 -29.57 -22.41
C TYR A 440 21.70 -30.84 -21.55
N SER A 441 20.59 -30.99 -20.82
CA SER A 441 20.31 -32.15 -19.98
C SER A 441 20.23 -33.45 -20.82
N PRO A 442 20.56 -34.62 -20.25
CA PRO A 442 20.24 -35.94 -20.82
C PRO A 442 18.75 -36.12 -21.14
N LYS A 443 17.87 -35.37 -20.47
CA LYS A 443 16.42 -35.33 -20.73
C LYS A 443 16.05 -34.48 -21.96
N ALA A 444 16.96 -33.73 -22.55
CA ALA A 444 16.65 -32.94 -23.74
C ALA A 444 16.27 -33.87 -24.91
N CYS A 445 15.22 -33.51 -25.63
CA CYS A 445 14.78 -34.17 -26.85
C CYS A 445 14.86 -33.20 -28.01
N PHE A 446 15.37 -33.66 -29.14
CA PHE A 446 15.63 -32.84 -30.31
C PHE A 446 14.90 -33.39 -31.52
N GLY A 447 14.02 -32.59 -32.09
CA GLY A 447 13.44 -32.79 -33.40
C GLY A 447 14.45 -32.45 -34.49
N VAL A 448 14.68 -33.36 -35.43
CA VAL A 448 15.51 -33.11 -36.61
C VAL A 448 14.66 -32.40 -37.65
N SER A 449 14.96 -31.13 -37.91
CA SER A 449 14.23 -30.32 -38.88
C SER A 449 14.77 -30.49 -40.30
N LYS A 450 16.09 -30.61 -40.45
CA LYS A 450 16.76 -30.76 -41.74
C LYS A 450 18.12 -31.45 -41.60
N ILE A 451 18.55 -32.14 -42.66
CA ILE A 451 19.92 -32.66 -42.82
C ILE A 451 20.47 -32.15 -44.14
N GLU A 452 21.64 -31.51 -44.11
CA GLU A 452 22.35 -30.95 -45.27
C GLU A 452 23.81 -31.43 -45.27
N GLY A 453 24.10 -32.48 -46.03
CA GLY A 453 25.42 -33.11 -46.01
C GLY A 453 25.80 -33.52 -44.58
N ASN A 454 26.88 -32.93 -44.06
CA ASN A 454 27.40 -33.20 -42.72
C ASN A 454 26.76 -32.31 -41.63
N THR A 455 25.80 -31.44 -41.97
CA THR A 455 25.12 -30.56 -41.03
C THR A 455 23.73 -31.07 -40.68
N ILE A 456 23.41 -31.15 -39.39
CA ILE A 456 22.12 -31.63 -38.88
C ILE A 456 21.47 -30.53 -38.04
N TYR A 457 20.26 -30.13 -38.40
CA TYR A 457 19.51 -29.08 -37.72
C TYR A 457 18.55 -29.68 -36.71
N LEU A 458 18.69 -29.26 -35.47
CA LEU A 458 17.99 -29.75 -34.29
C LEU A 458 17.16 -28.63 -33.67
N HIS A 459 15.92 -28.93 -33.29
CA HIS A 459 15.06 -28.07 -32.49
C HIS A 459 14.66 -28.82 -31.22
N GLU A 460 14.89 -28.24 -30.05
CA GLU A 460 14.50 -28.87 -28.79
C GLU A 460 12.97 -28.95 -28.67
N THR A 461 12.47 -30.12 -28.30
CA THR A 461 11.04 -30.39 -28.12
C THR A 461 10.72 -30.70 -26.67
N LYS A 462 9.44 -30.94 -26.36
CA LYS A 462 9.06 -31.58 -25.09
C LYS A 462 9.77 -32.94 -24.94
N TYR A 463 9.93 -33.37 -23.70
CA TYR A 463 10.50 -34.69 -23.38
C TYR A 463 9.60 -35.82 -23.91
N TYR A 464 10.22 -36.83 -24.50
CA TYR A 464 9.59 -38.07 -24.93
C TYR A 464 10.42 -39.24 -24.41
N GLU A 465 9.88 -40.00 -23.47
CA GLU A 465 10.59 -41.10 -22.81
C GLU A 465 11.00 -42.20 -23.81
N ASP A 466 10.10 -42.53 -24.74
CA ASP A 466 10.26 -43.56 -25.76
C ASP A 466 11.02 -43.09 -27.01
N ALA A 467 11.48 -41.83 -27.05
CA ALA A 467 12.25 -41.36 -28.20
C ALA A 467 13.56 -42.14 -28.34
N PRO A 468 13.98 -42.49 -29.58
CA PRO A 468 15.25 -43.13 -29.81
C PRO A 468 16.41 -42.23 -29.36
N VAL A 469 17.47 -42.83 -28.83
CA VAL A 469 18.69 -42.08 -28.48
C VAL A 469 19.40 -41.61 -29.74
N MET A 470 19.90 -40.36 -29.71
CA MET A 470 20.74 -39.83 -30.78
C MET A 470 21.98 -40.72 -30.98
N PRO A 471 22.32 -41.10 -32.23
CA PRO A 471 23.50 -41.91 -32.49
C PRO A 471 24.76 -41.04 -32.28
N TYR A 472 25.41 -41.22 -31.14
CA TYR A 472 26.66 -40.53 -30.80
C TYR A 472 27.91 -41.29 -31.25
N GLU A 473 27.73 -42.55 -31.64
CA GLU A 473 28.77 -43.49 -32.07
C GLU A 473 28.42 -43.98 -33.46
#